data_AF-A0A359LH07-F1
#
_entry.id   AF-A0A359LH07-F1
#
_cell.length_a   1.000
_cell.length_b   1.000
_cell.length_c   1.000
_cell.angle_alpha   90.00
_cell.angle_beta   90.00
_cell.angle_gamma   90.00
#
_symmetry.space_group_name_H-M   'P 1'
#
loop_
_entity.id
_entity.type
_entity.pdbx_description
1 polymer ?
#
loop_
_entity_poly.entity_id
_entity_poly.type
_entity_poly.pdbx_seq_one_letter_code
_entity_poly.pdbx_strand_id
1 'polypeptide(L)'
;VNQKFADAILEELPAKNPFVFIQDYHFVLLAKMIKAKRPDAIIALFWHIPWPSSEIFLICPYKQEILDGMLNSDLIGFHVQNHCNNFLDTANRLIECRVDMEKFSIRRG
;
A
#
# COMPACT_ATOMS: atom_id res chain seq x y z
N VAL A 1 7.87 -11.24 -10.78
CA VAL A 1 6.98 -10.38 -11.61
C VAL A 1 7.03 -8.94 -11.16
N ASN A 2 6.70 -8.62 -9.89
CA ASN A 2 6.80 -7.28 -9.32
C ASN A 2 8.11 -6.54 -9.67
N GLN A 3 9.27 -7.18 -9.51
CA GLN A 3 10.55 -6.56 -9.87
C GLN A 3 10.63 -6.09 -11.34
N LYS A 4 10.16 -6.90 -12.29
CA LYS A 4 10.17 -6.54 -13.72
C LYS A 4 9.31 -5.31 -14.00
N PHE A 5 8.15 -5.22 -13.34
CA PHE A 5 7.28 -4.05 -13.45
C PHE A 5 7.89 -2.83 -12.78
N ALA A 6 8.50 -2.99 -11.60
CA ALA A 6 9.18 -1.90 -10.92
C ALA A 6 10.29 -1.31 -11.80
N ASP A 7 11.13 -2.16 -12.40
CA ASP A 7 12.23 -1.70 -13.26
C ASP A 7 11.71 -0.98 -14.51
N ALA A 8 10.70 -1.53 -15.19
CA ALA A 8 10.08 -0.87 -16.34
C ALA A 8 9.43 0.48 -15.97
N ILE A 9 8.74 0.57 -14.83
CA ILE A 9 8.15 1.83 -14.37
C ILE A 9 9.25 2.87 -14.13
N LEU A 10 10.33 2.48 -13.44
CA LEU A 10 11.42 3.38 -13.07
C LEU A 10 12.14 3.99 -14.27
N GLU A 11 12.24 3.25 -15.38
CA GLU A 11 12.81 3.75 -16.64
C GLU A 11 11.94 4.84 -17.27
N GLU A 12 10.62 4.77 -17.09
CA GLU A 12 9.63 5.69 -17.69
C GLU A 12 9.25 6.85 -16.75
N LEU A 13 9.70 6.86 -15.49
CA LEU A 13 9.32 7.90 -14.55
C LEU A 13 9.90 9.26 -14.93
N PRO A 14 9.13 10.36 -14.82
CA PRO A 14 9.66 11.69 -15.00
C PRO A 14 10.74 12.02 -13.96
N ALA A 15 11.60 12.98 -14.32
CA ALA A 15 12.81 13.31 -13.57
C ALA A 15 12.56 13.84 -12.15
N LYS A 16 11.38 14.44 -11.87
CA LYS A 16 11.05 15.02 -10.56
C LYS A 16 9.61 14.73 -10.18
N ASN A 17 9.40 14.42 -8.90
CA ASN A 17 8.09 14.25 -8.26
C ASN A 17 7.10 13.41 -9.10
N PRO A 18 7.50 12.21 -9.56
CA PRO A 18 6.68 11.39 -10.43
C PRO A 18 5.46 10.91 -9.65
N PHE A 19 4.31 10.89 -10.32
CA PHE A 19 3.10 10.30 -9.77
C PHE A 19 2.91 8.90 -10.35
N VAL A 20 2.77 7.90 -9.47
CA VAL A 20 2.54 6.51 -9.84
C VAL A 20 1.22 6.05 -9.26
N PHE A 21 0.33 5.55 -10.12
CA PHE A 21 -0.95 5.01 -9.69
C PHE A 21 -1.02 3.50 -9.89
N ILE A 22 -0.79 2.75 -8.81
CA ILE A 22 -0.78 1.29 -8.80
C ILE A 22 -2.22 0.77 -8.69
N GLN A 23 -2.55 -0.22 -9.52
CA GLN A 23 -3.86 -0.86 -9.55
C GLN A 23 -3.76 -2.31 -9.07
N ASP A 24 -4.61 -2.62 -8.09
CA ASP A 24 -4.95 -3.99 -7.66
C ASP A 24 -3.86 -4.78 -6.88
N TYR A 25 -4.27 -5.89 -6.29
CA TYR A 25 -3.50 -6.63 -5.28
C TYR A 25 -2.20 -7.26 -5.77
N HIS A 26 -2.10 -7.58 -7.07
CA HIS A 26 -0.93 -8.24 -7.66
C HIS A 26 0.38 -7.45 -7.47
N PHE A 27 0.25 -6.14 -7.28
CA PHE A 27 1.33 -5.16 -7.34
C PHE A 27 1.60 -4.42 -6.03
N VAL A 28 1.12 -4.96 -4.91
CA VAL A 28 1.28 -4.33 -3.58
C VAL A 28 2.73 -4.09 -3.19
N LEU A 29 3.67 -4.90 -3.70
CA LEU A 29 5.10 -4.74 -3.42
C LEU A 29 5.78 -3.66 -4.28
N LEU A 30 5.13 -3.19 -5.36
CA LEU A 30 5.71 -2.19 -6.26
C LEU A 30 5.98 -0.88 -5.54
N ALA A 31 5.09 -0.44 -4.65
CA ALA A 31 5.26 0.83 -3.95
C ALA A 31 6.58 0.88 -3.17
N LYS A 32 6.89 -0.18 -2.42
CA LYS A 32 8.17 -0.34 -1.72
C LYS A 32 9.37 -0.36 -2.67
N MET A 33 9.27 -1.10 -3.77
CA MET A 33 10.36 -1.21 -4.76
C MET A 33 10.65 0.11 -5.45
N ILE A 34 9.62 0.89 -5.77
CA ILE A 34 9.74 2.20 -6.41
C ILE A 34 10.29 3.22 -5.41
N LYS A 35 9.72 3.32 -4.19
CA LYS A 35 10.19 4.26 -3.15
C LYS A 35 11.65 4.04 -2.76
N ALA A 36 12.14 2.80 -2.80
CA ALA A 36 13.55 2.49 -2.51
C ALA A 36 14.53 3.17 -3.49
N LYS A 37 14.12 3.41 -4.74
CA LYS A 37 14.95 4.07 -5.78
C LYS A 37 14.52 5.52 -6.04
N ARG A 38 13.24 5.84 -5.87
CA ARG A 38 12.61 7.16 -6.09
C ARG A 38 11.76 7.54 -4.88
N PRO A 39 12.39 7.96 -3.76
CA PRO A 39 11.66 8.37 -2.56
C PRO A 39 10.81 9.63 -2.80
N ASP A 40 11.12 10.42 -3.83
CA ASP A 40 10.37 11.58 -4.29
C ASP A 40 9.07 11.24 -5.05
N ALA A 41 8.88 9.97 -5.43
CA ALA A 41 7.67 9.54 -6.12
C ALA A 41 6.45 9.64 -5.20
N ILE A 42 5.35 10.19 -5.69
CA ILE A 42 4.04 10.12 -5.04
C ILE A 42 3.34 8.88 -5.57
N ILE A 43 3.01 7.94 -4.69
CA ILE A 43 2.43 6.66 -5.04
C ILE A 43 1.03 6.54 -4.45
N ALA A 44 0.05 6.35 -5.33
CA ALA A 44 -1.30 5.95 -4.96
C ALA A 44 -1.50 4.47 -5.29
N LEU A 45 -2.15 3.72 -4.40
CA LEU A 45 -2.59 2.35 -4.62
C LEU A 45 -4.10 2.29 -4.52
N PHE A 46 -4.76 1.68 -5.50
CA PHE A 46 -6.20 1.38 -5.41
C PHE A 46 -6.45 -0.12 -5.33
N TRP A 47 -7.20 -0.55 -4.31
CA TRP A 47 -7.50 -1.94 -4.03
C TRP A 47 -8.93 -2.28 -4.48
N HIS A 48 -9.05 -3.12 -5.52
CA HIS A 48 -10.31 -3.36 -6.24
C HIS A 48 -11.19 -4.46 -5.65
N ILE A 49 -10.59 -5.44 -4.97
CA ILE A 49 -11.35 -6.53 -4.35
C ILE A 49 -11.79 -6.14 -2.93
N PRO A 50 -12.81 -6.79 -2.34
CA PRO A 50 -13.17 -6.53 -0.96
C PRO A 50 -11.97 -6.75 -0.01
N TRP A 51 -11.70 -5.78 0.88
CA TRP A 51 -10.73 -5.98 1.95
C TRP A 51 -11.39 -6.77 3.08
N PRO A 52 -10.83 -7.93 3.48
CA PRO A 52 -11.46 -8.80 4.48
C PRO A 52 -11.46 -8.15 5.87
N SER A 53 -12.19 -8.72 6.82
CA SER A 53 -12.03 -8.33 8.22
C SER A 53 -10.60 -8.62 8.69
N SER A 54 -10.13 -7.87 9.70
CA SER A 54 -8.77 -8.04 10.23
C SER A 54 -8.51 -9.47 10.72
N GLU A 55 -9.51 -10.14 11.28
CA GLU A 55 -9.44 -11.54 11.71
C GLU A 55 -9.19 -12.52 10.57
N ILE A 56 -9.88 -12.35 9.44
CA ILE A 56 -9.69 -13.19 8.26
C ILE A 56 -8.33 -12.89 7.63
N PHE A 57 -7.92 -11.63 7.58
CA PHE A 57 -6.62 -11.25 7.01
C PHE A 57 -5.44 -11.89 7.76
N LEU A 58 -5.56 -12.10 9.07
CA LEU A 58 -4.51 -12.73 9.89
C LEU A 58 -4.15 -14.15 9.44
N ILE A 59 -5.06 -14.85 8.76
CA ILE A 59 -4.84 -16.20 8.23
C ILE A 59 -3.84 -16.17 7.07
N CYS A 60 -3.72 -15.04 6.36
CA CYS A 60 -2.79 -14.92 5.23
C CYS A 60 -1.33 -15.12 5.70
N PRO A 61 -0.55 -16.02 5.06
CA PRO A 61 0.84 -16.22 5.41
C PRO A 61 1.69 -14.99 5.08
N TYR A 62 1.40 -14.30 3.97
CA TYR A 62 2.15 -13.13 3.48
C TYR A 62 1.58 -11.78 3.98
N LYS A 63 0.82 -11.79 5.08
CA LYS A 63 0.13 -10.61 5.62
C LYS A 63 1.06 -9.43 5.88
N GLN A 64 2.28 -9.70 6.38
CA GLN A 64 3.24 -8.65 6.71
C GLN A 64 3.79 -8.01 5.44
N GLU A 65 4.17 -8.81 4.45
CA GLU A 65 4.72 -8.34 3.19
C GLU A 65 3.68 -7.54 2.39
N ILE A 66 2.42 -7.98 2.39
CA ILE A 66 1.32 -7.24 1.74
C ILE A 66 1.13 -5.88 2.41
N LEU A 67 0.97 -5.85 3.74
CA LEU A 67 0.76 -4.59 4.45
C LEU A 67 1.97 -3.67 4.34
N ASP A 68 3.19 -4.20 4.47
CA ASP A 68 4.42 -3.41 4.32
C ASP A 68 4.52 -2.83 2.91
N GLY A 69 4.20 -3.60 1.88
CA GLY A 69 4.12 -3.11 0.51
C GLY A 69 3.11 -1.98 0.35
N MET A 70 1.88 -2.18 0.84
CA MET A 70 0.80 -1.19 0.75
C MET A 70 1.16 0.11 1.48
N LEU A 71 1.72 0.02 2.69
CA LEU A 71 2.09 1.17 3.53
C LEU A 71 3.28 1.98 3.01
N ASN A 72 3.94 1.54 1.93
CA ASN A 72 4.90 2.39 1.20
C ASN A 72 4.21 3.31 0.18
N SER A 73 2.90 3.20 0.00
CA SER A 73 2.10 4.13 -0.79
C SER A 73 1.75 5.37 0.04
N ASP A 74 1.73 6.54 -0.59
CA ASP A 74 1.32 7.80 0.05
C ASP A 74 -0.22 7.89 0.18
N LEU A 75 -0.94 7.18 -0.70
CA LEU A 75 -2.39 7.10 -0.68
C LEU A 75 -2.84 5.66 -0.96
N ILE A 76 -3.80 5.16 -0.19
CA ILE A 76 -4.43 3.85 -0.41
C ILE A 76 -5.94 4.06 -0.51
N GLY A 77 -6.53 3.66 -1.64
CA GLY A 77 -7.95 3.76 -1.92
C GLY A 77 -8.65 2.40 -1.92
N PHE A 78 -9.90 2.38 -1.45
CA PHE A 78 -10.79 1.23 -1.47
C PHE A 78 -12.17 1.64 -2.01
N HIS A 79 -12.97 0.67 -2.46
CA HIS A 79 -14.32 0.94 -2.97
C HIS A 79 -15.32 1.49 -1.95
N VAL A 80 -15.23 1.06 -0.68
CA VAL A 80 -16.19 1.45 0.37
C VAL A 80 -15.48 1.69 1.70
N GLN A 81 -16.07 2.55 2.52
CA GLN A 81 -15.53 2.95 3.82
C GLN A 81 -15.25 1.77 4.76
N ASN A 82 -16.10 0.74 4.73
CA ASN A 82 -15.91 -0.44 5.58
C ASN A 82 -14.58 -1.15 5.32
N HIS A 83 -14.13 -1.20 4.05
CA HIS A 83 -12.84 -1.78 3.69
C HIS A 83 -11.67 -0.92 4.22
N CYS A 84 -11.81 0.41 4.17
CA CYS A 84 -10.83 1.32 4.78
C CYS A 84 -10.71 1.08 6.29
N ASN A 85 -11.84 0.96 6.98
CA ASN A 85 -11.86 0.71 8.43
C ASN A 85 -11.20 -0.63 8.76
N ASN A 86 -11.55 -1.69 8.04
CA ASN A 86 -10.93 -3.00 8.21
C ASN A 86 -9.42 -2.97 7.96
N PHE A 87 -8.96 -2.21 6.96
CA PHE A 87 -7.53 -2.05 6.68
C PHE A 87 -6.81 -1.33 7.81
N LEU A 88 -7.38 -0.25 8.34
CA LEU A 88 -6.82 0.49 9.48
C LEU A 88 -6.74 -0.39 10.73
N ASP A 89 -7.78 -1.16 11.02
CA ASP A 89 -7.77 -2.14 12.12
C ASP A 89 -6.72 -3.23 11.91
N THR A 90 -6.57 -3.69 10.67
CA THR A 90 -5.55 -4.69 10.30
C THR A 90 -4.14 -4.14 10.52
N ALA A 91 -3.87 -2.92 10.06
CA ALA A 91 -2.58 -2.25 10.24
C ALA A 91 -2.27 -2.03 11.72
N ASN A 92 -3.23 -1.53 12.50
CA ASN A 92 -3.07 -1.29 13.94
C ASN A 92 -2.76 -2.58 14.73
N ARG A 93 -3.30 -3.73 14.28
CA ARG A 93 -3.05 -5.04 14.93
C ARG A 93 -1.71 -5.67 14.54
N LEU A 94 -1.25 -5.46 13.30
CA LEU A 94 -0.14 -6.21 12.71
C LEU A 94 1.16 -5.45 12.58
N ILE A 95 1.11 -4.12 12.62
CA ILE A 95 2.25 -3.25 12.40
C ILE A 95 2.32 -2.24 13.53
N GLU A 96 3.51 -2.04 14.06
CA GLU A 96 3.79 -0.96 15.00
C GLU A 96 3.68 0.39 14.26
N CYS A 97 2.48 0.96 14.29
CA CYS A 97 2.15 2.21 13.63
C CYS A 97 1.12 2.99 14.45
N ARG A 98 1.08 4.30 14.24
CA ARG A 98 0.04 5.16 14.80
C ARG A 98 -1.06 5.33 13.77
N VAL A 99 -2.25 4.87 14.11
CA VAL A 99 -3.45 5.01 13.28
C VAL A 99 -4.32 6.15 13.79
N ASP A 100 -4.73 7.05 12.90
CA ASP A 100 -5.69 8.12 13.14
C ASP A 100 -6.97 7.81 12.36
N MET A 101 -8.01 7.38 13.09
CA MET A 101 -9.29 6.97 12.53
C MET A 101 -10.16 8.15 12.07
N GLU A 102 -9.94 9.35 12.60
CA GLU A 102 -10.68 10.55 12.17
C GLU A 102 -10.16 11.05 10.83
N LYS A 103 -8.85 10.96 10.62
CA LYS A 103 -8.18 11.40 9.38
C LYS A 103 -7.91 10.28 8.39
N PHE A 104 -8.25 9.04 8.72
CA PHE A 104 -7.95 7.84 7.94
C PHE A 104 -6.48 7.78 7.52
N SER A 105 -5.57 8.00 8.48
CA SER A 105 -4.13 8.07 8.22
C SER A 105 -3.33 7.12 9.11
N ILE A 106 -2.24 6.60 8.56
CA ILE A 106 -1.29 5.73 9.26
C ILE A 106 0.07 6.41 9.24
N ARG A 107 0.75 6.45 10.38
CA ARG A 107 2.13 6.93 10.50
C ARG A 107 3.02 5.84 11.08
N ARG A 108 4.10 5.53 10.38
CA ARG A 108 5.16 4.65 10.88
C ARG A 108 6.31 5.52 11.41
N GLY A 109 6.87 5.11 12.55
CA GLY A 109 8.05 5.74 13.15
C GLY A 109 9.32 5.48 12.37
#